data_AF-I8QX96-F1
#
_entry.id   AF-I8QX96-F1
#
_cell.length_a   1.000
_cell.length_b   1.000
_cell.length_c   1.000
_cell.angle_alpha   90.00
_cell.angle_beta   90.00
_cell.angle_gamma   90.00
#
_symmetry.space_group_name_H-M   'P 1'
#
loop_
_entity.id
_entity.type
_entity.pdbx_description
1 polymer ?
#
loop_
_entity_poly.entity_id
_entity_poly.type
_entity_poly.pdbx_seq_one_letter_code
_entity_poly.pdbx_strand_id
1 'polypeptide(L)'
;MSLRHAVLGLLADCPASGYDLLKTFAISLGNVWSATQSQVYAELARLADSGQVTVTAEGARGRKEYAITESGRAELHRWLTEVEPNRTPRNDTLLRVFFLGLLEPDEAQAFMRREAETAAAHHEELSALTAVASGPDSFSVHGRLALEWGLRVTAAQREWALWAQKQIIDRAASGVGDPDTPVPAPG
;
A
#
# COMPACT_ATOMS: atom_id res chain seq x y z
N MET A 1 9.69 -0.30 5.77
CA MET A 1 8.42 -0.87 6.25
C MET A 1 8.51 -2.37 6.12
N SER A 2 8.14 -3.13 7.16
CA SER A 2 8.45 -4.57 7.23
C SER A 2 7.18 -5.38 7.41
N LEU A 3 6.98 -6.36 6.52
CA LEU A 3 5.93 -7.38 6.61
C LEU A 3 5.87 -8.06 7.98
N ARG A 4 7.04 -8.18 8.63
CA ARG A 4 7.21 -8.60 10.03
C ARG A 4 6.20 -7.99 10.99
N HIS A 5 6.16 -6.66 11.05
CA HIS A 5 5.35 -5.95 12.05
C HIS A 5 3.86 -6.03 11.75
N ALA A 6 3.49 -6.13 10.47
CA ALA A 6 2.12 -6.39 10.09
C ALA A 6 1.66 -7.80 10.51
N VAL A 7 2.50 -8.82 10.31
CA VAL A 7 2.21 -10.19 10.79
C VAL A 7 2.12 -10.26 12.32
N LEU A 8 3.06 -9.63 13.03
CA LEU A 8 3.02 -9.56 14.50
C LEU A 8 1.76 -8.82 15.00
N GLY A 9 1.40 -7.70 14.37
CA GLY A 9 0.20 -6.94 14.71
C GLY A 9 -1.09 -7.74 14.56
N LEU A 10 -1.22 -8.50 13.48
CA LEU A 10 -2.40 -9.37 13.27
C LEU A 10 -2.46 -10.51 14.29
N LEU A 11 -1.32 -11.12 14.62
CA LEU A 11 -1.24 -12.20 15.61
C LEU A 11 -1.38 -11.71 17.08
N ALA A 12 -1.30 -10.40 17.30
CA ALA A 12 -1.46 -9.82 18.63
C ALA A 12 -2.89 -9.90 19.16
N ASP A 13 -3.88 -9.90 18.25
CA ASP A 13 -5.31 -9.98 18.54
C ASP A 13 -5.74 -11.43 18.78
N CYS A 14 -5.43 -12.34 17.85
CA CYS A 14 -5.71 -13.76 18.01
C CYS A 14 -4.71 -14.67 17.27
N PRO A 15 -4.50 -15.91 17.73
CA PRO A 15 -3.78 -16.92 16.98
C PRO A 15 -4.45 -17.17 15.62
N ALA A 16 -3.65 -17.32 14.57
CA ALA A 16 -4.15 -17.45 13.21
C ALA A 16 -3.22 -18.33 12.36
N SER A 17 -3.77 -19.00 11.35
CA SER A 17 -2.95 -19.65 10.34
C SER A 17 -2.46 -18.65 9.29
N GLY A 18 -1.43 -19.01 8.52
CA GLY A 18 -0.95 -18.17 7.41
C GLY A 18 -2.03 -17.85 6.38
N TYR A 19 -3.00 -18.75 6.18
CA TYR A 19 -4.16 -18.51 5.32
C TYR A 19 -5.10 -17.44 5.90
N ASP A 20 -5.41 -17.52 7.20
CA ASP A 20 -6.28 -16.53 7.85
C ASP A 20 -5.62 -15.16 7.84
N LEU A 21 -4.31 -15.10 8.12
CA LEU A 21 -3.55 -13.86 8.02
C LEU A 21 -3.64 -13.25 6.62
N LEU A 22 -3.49 -14.04 5.55
CA LEU A 22 -3.64 -13.54 4.18
C LEU A 22 -5.03 -12.98 3.89
N LYS A 23 -6.06 -13.66 4.40
CA LYS A 23 -7.45 -13.19 4.27
C LYS A 23 -7.65 -11.86 5.01
N THR A 24 -7.12 -11.75 6.24
CA THR A 24 -7.19 -10.50 7.02
C THR A 24 -6.34 -9.39 6.40
N PHE A 25 -5.17 -9.72 5.83
CA PHE A 25 -4.36 -8.77 5.07
C PHE A 25 -5.15 -8.16 3.91
N ALA A 26 -5.79 -8.99 3.10
CA ALA A 26 -6.57 -8.55 1.95
C ALA A 26 -7.74 -7.62 2.34
N ILE A 27 -8.34 -7.83 3.51
CA ILE A 27 -9.52 -7.08 3.97
C ILE A 27 -9.14 -5.81 4.75
N SER A 28 -8.07 -5.86 5.56
CA SER A 28 -7.81 -4.84 6.60
C SER A 28 -6.51 -4.05 6.41
N LEU A 29 -5.56 -4.57 5.62
CA LEU A 29 -4.24 -3.95 5.43
C LEU A 29 -3.86 -3.76 3.96
N GLY A 30 -4.64 -4.25 2.99
CA GLY A 30 -4.33 -4.16 1.56
C GLY A 30 -4.14 -2.74 1.05
N ASN A 31 -4.74 -1.76 1.74
CA ASN A 31 -4.61 -0.33 1.49
C ASN A 31 -3.32 0.30 2.04
N VAL A 32 -2.67 -0.35 3.01
CA VAL A 32 -1.43 0.12 3.66
C VAL A 32 -0.23 -0.71 3.18
N TRP A 33 -0.44 -1.99 2.84
CA TRP A 33 0.60 -2.93 2.50
C TRP A 33 0.08 -4.11 1.66
N SER A 34 0.77 -4.40 0.55
CA SER A 34 0.56 -5.64 -0.21
C SER A 34 1.68 -6.63 0.09
N ALA A 35 1.29 -7.88 0.33
CA ALA A 35 2.22 -8.99 0.49
C ALA A 35 1.70 -10.20 -0.28
N THR A 36 2.60 -10.89 -0.98
CA THR A 36 2.24 -12.15 -1.63
C THR A 36 2.10 -13.25 -0.59
N GLN A 37 1.35 -14.30 -0.94
CA GLN A 37 1.24 -15.51 -0.13
C GLN A 37 2.63 -16.02 0.29
N SER A 38 3.54 -16.18 -0.68
CA SER A 38 4.90 -16.67 -0.42
C SER A 38 5.67 -15.79 0.57
N GLN A 39 5.50 -14.46 0.51
CA GLN A 39 6.14 -13.53 1.45
C GLN A 39 5.61 -13.70 2.87
N VAL A 40 4.29 -13.85 3.05
CA VAL A 40 3.70 -14.05 4.39
C VAL A 40 4.18 -15.36 5.02
N TYR A 41 4.17 -16.46 4.26
CA TYR A 41 4.64 -17.75 4.77
C TYR A 41 6.15 -17.76 5.08
N ALA A 42 6.97 -17.13 4.23
CA ALA A 42 8.39 -16.97 4.50
C ALA A 42 8.66 -16.10 5.74
N GLU A 43 7.86 -15.06 5.94
CA GLU A 43 7.97 -14.21 7.13
C GLU A 43 7.58 -14.97 8.40
N LEU A 44 6.48 -15.73 8.39
CA LEU A 44 6.07 -16.55 9.52
C LEU A 44 7.15 -17.55 9.95
N ALA A 45 7.82 -18.19 8.99
CA ALA A 45 8.94 -19.08 9.27
C ALA A 45 10.09 -18.32 9.97
N ARG A 46 10.49 -17.16 9.45
CA ARG A 46 11.54 -16.32 10.07
C ARG A 46 11.17 -15.83 11.47
N LEU A 47 9.90 -15.50 11.70
CA LEU A 47 9.42 -15.08 13.02
C LEU A 47 9.41 -16.25 14.01
N ALA A 48 9.12 -17.46 13.55
CA ALA A 48 9.19 -18.65 14.37
C ALA A 48 10.64 -18.98 14.74
N ASP A 49 11.56 -18.93 13.76
CA ASP A 49 13.00 -19.15 13.97
C ASP A 49 13.61 -18.14 14.95
N SER A 50 13.12 -16.90 14.95
CA SER A 50 13.55 -15.85 15.89
C SER A 50 12.79 -15.84 17.22
N GLY A 51 11.89 -16.80 17.45
CA GLY A 51 11.15 -16.95 18.71
C GLY A 51 10.09 -15.88 18.95
N GLN A 52 9.71 -15.11 17.93
CA GLN A 52 8.71 -14.03 18.04
C GLN A 52 7.28 -14.50 17.83
N VAL A 53 7.12 -15.63 17.15
CA VAL A 53 5.86 -16.37 17.08
C VAL A 53 6.14 -17.84 17.41
N THR A 54 5.12 -18.55 17.84
CA THR A 54 5.18 -20.00 18.07
C THR A 54 4.02 -20.68 17.37
N VAL A 55 4.20 -21.94 17.00
CA VAL A 55 3.10 -22.79 16.52
C VAL A 55 2.34 -23.29 17.75
N THR A 56 1.05 -23.00 17.83
CA THR A 56 0.19 -23.42 18.96
C THR A 56 -0.66 -24.63 18.63
N ALA A 57 -0.94 -24.86 17.35
CA ALA A 57 -1.68 -26.03 16.89
C ALA A 57 -1.26 -26.42 15.47
N GLU A 58 -1.35 -27.72 15.19
CA GLU A 58 -1.25 -28.28 13.84
C GLU A 58 -2.57 -28.96 13.48
N GLY A 59 -3.29 -28.38 12.53
CA GLY A 59 -4.55 -28.91 12.00
C GLY A 59 -4.34 -29.95 10.89
N ALA A 60 -5.46 -30.40 10.33
CA ALA A 60 -5.45 -31.34 9.21
C ALA A 60 -4.61 -30.82 8.03
N ARG A 61 -3.91 -31.73 7.34
CA ARG A 61 -3.04 -31.45 6.19
C ARG A 61 -1.86 -30.51 6.51
N GLY A 62 -1.41 -30.45 7.76
CA GLY A 62 -0.22 -29.68 8.16
C GLY A 62 -0.46 -28.16 8.26
N ARG A 63 -1.72 -27.73 8.41
CA ARG A 63 -2.05 -26.32 8.65
C ARG A 63 -1.55 -25.92 10.04
N LYS A 64 -0.62 -24.97 10.11
CA LYS A 64 -0.08 -24.45 11.37
C LYS A 64 -0.83 -23.21 11.81
N GLU A 65 -1.24 -23.17 13.07
CA GLU A 65 -1.69 -21.97 13.75
C GLU A 65 -0.53 -21.33 14.50
N TYR A 66 -0.34 -20.03 14.28
CA TYR A 66 0.71 -19.25 14.90
C TYR A 66 0.12 -18.35 15.98
N ALA A 67 0.85 -18.15 17.07
CA ALA A 67 0.56 -17.14 18.08
C ALA A 67 1.80 -16.30 18.35
N ILE A 68 1.61 -15.01 18.63
CA ILE A 68 2.69 -14.12 19.01
C ILE A 68 3.25 -14.50 20.40
N THR A 69 4.57 -14.47 20.57
CA THR A 69 5.22 -14.67 21.86
C THR A 69 5.42 -13.33 22.59
N GLU A 70 5.87 -13.38 23.85
CA GLU A 70 6.24 -12.16 24.58
C GLU A 70 7.35 -11.37 23.87
N SER A 71 8.33 -12.06 23.28
CA SER A 71 9.37 -11.41 22.48
C SER A 71 8.80 -10.73 21.23
N GLY A 72 7.82 -11.36 20.57
CA GLY A 72 7.11 -10.74 19.45
C GLY A 72 6.32 -9.50 19.87
N ARG A 73 5.64 -9.54 21.03
CA ARG A 73 4.90 -8.40 21.58
C ARG A 73 5.83 -7.24 21.93
N ALA A 74 6.97 -7.53 22.56
CA ALA A 74 7.98 -6.52 22.88
C ALA A 74 8.55 -5.85 21.63
N GLU A 75 8.86 -6.62 20.57
CA GLU A 75 9.31 -6.07 19.30
C GLU A 75 8.24 -5.21 18.62
N LEU A 76 6.98 -5.67 18.62
CA LEU A 76 5.88 -4.91 18.05
C LEU A 76 5.69 -3.58 18.78
N HIS A 77 5.73 -3.61 20.12
CA HIS A 77 5.66 -2.40 20.95
C HIS A 77 6.79 -1.44 20.62
N ARG A 78 8.04 -1.91 20.66
CA ARG A 78 9.24 -1.13 20.32
C ARG A 78 9.11 -0.47 18.94
N TRP A 79 8.64 -1.21 17.95
CA TRP A 79 8.43 -0.68 16.61
C TRP A 79 7.38 0.43 16.57
N LEU A 80 6.26 0.27 17.28
CA LEU A 80 5.20 1.27 17.33
C LEU A 80 5.60 2.55 18.09
N THR A 81 6.52 2.46 19.05
CA THR A 81 6.85 3.58 19.96
C THR A 81 8.19 4.26 19.67
N GLU A 82 9.17 3.53 19.14
CA GLU A 82 10.56 4.01 19.03
C GLU A 82 11.05 4.13 17.59
N VAL A 83 10.41 3.44 16.64
CA VAL A 83 10.85 3.44 15.24
C VAL A 83 10.06 4.48 14.45
N GLU A 84 10.75 5.54 14.04
CA GLU A 84 10.15 6.58 13.20
C GLU A 84 9.76 6.03 11.81
N PRO A 85 8.54 6.33 11.33
CA PRO A 85 8.14 6.01 9.97
C PRO A 85 9.04 6.68 8.94
N ASN A 86 9.40 5.98 7.87
CA ASN A 86 10.10 6.62 6.75
C ASN A 86 9.12 7.55 5.99
N ARG A 87 9.35 8.86 6.11
CA ARG A 87 8.51 9.92 5.50
C ARG A 87 8.99 10.34 4.11
N THR A 88 10.10 9.78 3.61
CA THR A 88 10.69 10.15 2.31
C THR A 88 10.72 8.96 1.35
N PRO A 89 9.56 8.42 0.94
CA PRO A 89 9.53 7.39 -0.09
C PRO A 89 9.89 8.00 -1.45
N ARG A 90 10.67 7.27 -2.25
CA ARG A 90 10.85 7.57 -3.67
C ARG A 90 9.51 7.33 -4.38
N ASN A 91 9.02 8.31 -5.11
CA ASN A 91 7.77 8.20 -5.87
C ASN A 91 8.08 8.06 -7.37
N ASP A 92 8.00 6.82 -7.87
CA ASP A 92 8.29 6.50 -9.28
C ASP A 92 7.33 7.23 -10.23
N THR A 93 6.04 7.31 -9.90
CA THR A 93 5.05 8.06 -10.69
C THR A 93 5.45 9.52 -10.84
N LEU A 94 5.75 10.22 -9.74
CA LEU A 94 6.11 11.64 -9.79
C LEU A 94 7.43 11.87 -10.53
N LEU A 95 8.39 10.94 -10.40
CA LEU A 95 9.62 10.99 -11.17
C LEU A 95 9.35 10.86 -12.69
N ARG A 96 8.47 9.94 -13.10
CA ARG A 96 8.05 9.82 -14.50
C ARG A 96 7.30 11.05 -14.98
N VAL A 97 6.41 11.61 -14.14
CA VAL A 97 5.66 12.85 -14.44
C VAL A 97 6.61 14.00 -14.73
N PHE A 98 7.68 14.13 -13.94
CA PHE A 98 8.72 15.13 -14.15
C PHE A 98 9.40 15.01 -15.54
N PHE A 99 9.49 13.80 -16.08
CA PHE A 99 10.10 13.53 -17.39
C PHE A 99 9.10 13.40 -18.55
N LEU A 100 7.80 13.65 -18.33
CA LEU A 100 6.81 13.53 -19.41
C LEU A 100 7.02 14.53 -20.56
N GLY A 101 7.75 15.62 -20.33
CA GLY A 101 8.15 16.56 -21.39
C GLY A 101 9.05 15.95 -22.47
N LEU A 102 9.59 14.75 -22.25
CA LEU A 102 10.36 13.99 -23.25
C LEU A 102 9.47 13.18 -24.21
N LEU A 103 8.15 13.12 -23.96
CA LEU A 103 7.19 12.36 -24.76
C LEU A 103 6.35 13.27 -25.64
N GLU A 104 5.69 12.68 -26.64
CA GLU A 104 4.67 13.41 -27.39
C GLU A 104 3.46 13.77 -26.49
N PRO A 105 2.75 14.87 -26.76
CA PRO A 105 1.67 15.34 -25.89
C PRO A 105 0.56 14.33 -25.63
N ASP A 106 0.23 13.50 -26.62
CA ASP A 106 -0.80 12.45 -26.50
C ASP A 106 -0.33 11.29 -25.61
N GLU A 107 0.96 10.93 -25.67
CA GLU A 107 1.58 9.93 -24.79
C GLU A 107 1.60 10.41 -23.33
N ALA A 108 1.99 11.66 -23.10
CA ALA A 108 2.00 12.28 -21.78
C ALA A 108 0.58 12.38 -21.18
N GLN A 109 -0.41 12.75 -22.01
CA GLN A 109 -1.82 12.74 -21.61
C GLN A 109 -2.33 11.33 -21.29
N ALA A 110 -1.95 10.35 -22.11
CA ALA A 110 -2.33 8.95 -21.89
C ALA A 110 -1.72 8.40 -20.59
N PHE A 111 -0.51 8.82 -20.23
CA PHE A 111 0.09 8.51 -18.94
C PHE A 111 -0.77 9.04 -17.79
N MET A 112 -1.08 10.35 -17.77
CA MET A 112 -1.88 10.93 -16.69
C MET A 112 -3.30 10.36 -16.60
N ARG A 113 -3.91 9.99 -17.73
CA ARG A 113 -5.20 9.30 -17.75
C ARG A 113 -5.13 7.94 -17.06
N ARG A 114 -4.10 7.13 -17.35
CA ARG A 114 -3.91 5.84 -16.70
C ARG A 114 -3.72 5.99 -15.19
N GLU A 115 -2.96 6.99 -14.75
CA GLU A 115 -2.81 7.25 -13.30
C GLU A 115 -4.16 7.60 -12.65
N ALA A 116 -5.02 8.38 -13.33
CA ALA A 116 -6.37 8.68 -12.84
C ALA A 116 -7.27 7.43 -12.79
N GLU A 117 -7.20 6.56 -13.79
CA GLU A 117 -7.93 5.28 -13.85
C GLU A 117 -7.47 4.32 -12.74
N THR A 118 -6.16 4.19 -12.52
CA THR A 118 -5.60 3.39 -11.43
C THR A 118 -6.02 3.91 -10.06
N ALA A 119 -5.96 5.23 -9.84
CA ALA A 119 -6.42 5.84 -8.60
C ALA A 119 -7.94 5.62 -8.37
N ALA A 120 -8.75 5.69 -9.44
CA ALA A 120 -10.18 5.42 -9.37
C ALA A 120 -10.47 3.95 -9.01
N ALA A 121 -9.81 3.00 -9.67
CA ALA A 121 -9.97 1.58 -9.38
C ALA A 121 -9.61 1.25 -7.92
N HIS A 122 -8.48 1.77 -7.43
CA HIS A 122 -8.11 1.60 -6.02
C HIS A 122 -9.14 2.23 -5.08
N HIS A 123 -9.67 3.42 -5.40
CA HIS A 123 -10.70 4.05 -4.57
C HIS A 123 -11.98 3.20 -4.50
N GLU A 124 -12.38 2.59 -5.61
CA GLU A 124 -13.54 1.69 -5.67
C GLU A 124 -13.31 0.43 -4.85
N GLU A 125 -12.13 -0.18 -4.92
CA GLU A 125 -11.76 -1.33 -4.08
C GLU A 125 -11.87 -0.99 -2.58
N LEU A 126 -11.35 0.17 -2.15
CA LEU A 126 -11.44 0.61 -0.76
C LEU A 126 -12.88 0.94 -0.33
N SER A 127 -13.66 1.52 -1.24
CA SER A 127 -15.08 1.83 -1.00
C SER A 127 -15.93 0.57 -0.90
N ALA A 128 -15.59 -0.50 -1.62
CA ALA A 128 -16.26 -1.79 -1.47
C ALA A 128 -16.01 -2.40 -0.08
N LEU A 129 -14.81 -2.21 0.49
CA LEU A 129 -14.50 -2.67 1.84
C LEU A 129 -15.34 -1.96 2.91
N THR A 130 -15.63 -0.66 2.77
CA THR A 130 -16.53 0.05 3.70
C THR A 130 -17.96 -0.48 3.62
N ALA A 131 -18.46 -0.76 2.41
CA ALA A 131 -19.81 -1.28 2.21
C ALA A 131 -20.02 -2.66 2.88
N VAL A 132 -19.05 -3.57 2.73
CA VAL A 132 -19.08 -4.91 3.34
C VAL A 132 -18.91 -4.84 4.87
N ALA A 133 -18.20 -3.83 5.38
CA ALA A 133 -17.88 -3.65 6.79
C ALA A 133 -18.81 -2.68 7.54
N SER A 134 -20.08 -2.60 7.13
CA SER A 134 -21.07 -1.66 7.72
C SER A 134 -21.59 -2.07 9.11
N GLY A 135 -21.07 -3.15 9.70
CA GLY A 135 -21.41 -3.57 11.06
C GLY A 135 -20.55 -2.88 12.12
N PRO A 136 -21.07 -2.64 13.34
CA PRO A 136 -20.32 -1.98 14.42
C PRO A 136 -18.99 -2.66 14.78
N ASP A 137 -18.82 -3.94 14.46
CA ASP A 137 -17.63 -4.76 14.76
C ASP A 137 -16.73 -5.04 13.56
N SER A 138 -17.04 -4.55 12.35
CA SER A 138 -16.35 -5.00 11.13
C SER A 138 -14.91 -4.47 10.99
N PHE A 139 -14.59 -3.36 11.66
CA PHE A 139 -13.22 -2.83 11.77
C PHE A 139 -13.00 -2.21 13.15
N SER A 140 -11.78 -2.30 13.67
CA SER A 140 -11.36 -1.49 14.82
C SER A 140 -11.35 0.00 14.46
N VAL A 141 -11.38 0.88 15.46
CA VAL A 141 -11.23 2.35 15.25
C VAL A 141 -9.97 2.64 14.43
N HIS A 142 -8.85 1.97 14.73
CA HIS A 142 -7.59 2.13 14.03
C HIS A 142 -7.64 1.66 12.57
N GLY A 143 -8.32 0.54 12.30
CA GLY A 143 -8.55 0.06 10.93
C GLY A 143 -9.35 1.04 10.10
N ARG A 144 -10.39 1.66 10.69
CA ARG A 144 -11.17 2.72 10.03
C ARG A 144 -10.33 3.95 9.70
N LEU A 145 -9.44 4.38 10.60
CA LEU A 145 -8.54 5.51 10.35
C LEU A 145 -7.60 5.24 9.15
N ALA A 146 -7.06 4.02 9.06
CA ALA A 146 -6.21 3.63 7.93
C ALA A 146 -6.99 3.57 6.61
N LEU A 147 -8.21 3.02 6.63
CA LEU A 147 -9.09 2.95 5.46
C LEU A 147 -9.50 4.34 4.97
N GLU A 148 -9.89 5.22 5.90
CA GLU A 148 -10.26 6.60 5.61
C GLU A 148 -9.10 7.37 4.96
N TRP A 149 -7.86 7.18 5.45
CA TRP A 149 -6.68 7.74 4.80
C TRP A 149 -6.55 7.26 3.35
N GLY A 150 -6.71 5.95 3.11
CA GLY A 150 -6.63 5.38 1.76
C GLY A 150 -7.69 5.95 0.81
N LEU A 151 -8.93 6.11 1.28
CA LEU A 151 -10.01 6.73 0.50
C LEU A 151 -9.69 8.18 0.14
N ARG A 152 -9.20 8.98 1.10
CA ARG A 152 -8.83 10.38 0.86
C ARG A 152 -7.66 10.52 -0.10
N VAL A 153 -6.63 9.69 0.07
CA VAL A 153 -5.44 9.73 -0.78
C VAL A 153 -5.76 9.32 -2.20
N THR A 154 -6.50 8.23 -2.41
CA THR A 154 -6.89 7.78 -3.76
C THR A 154 -7.80 8.79 -4.47
N ALA A 155 -8.72 9.43 -3.74
CA ALA A 155 -9.54 10.51 -4.28
C ALA A 155 -8.68 11.71 -4.71
N ALA A 156 -7.77 12.17 -3.84
CA ALA A 156 -6.87 13.29 -4.13
C ALA A 156 -5.91 12.97 -5.29
N GLN A 157 -5.40 11.73 -5.38
CA GLN A 157 -4.55 11.28 -6.48
C GLN A 157 -5.29 11.32 -7.83
N ARG A 158 -6.55 10.83 -7.86
CA ARG A 158 -7.38 10.89 -9.06
C ARG A 158 -7.63 12.33 -9.49
N GLU A 159 -8.02 13.19 -8.56
CA GLU A 159 -8.26 14.61 -8.81
C GLU A 159 -7.00 15.28 -9.39
N TRP A 160 -5.85 15.06 -8.74
CA TRP A 160 -4.56 15.57 -9.20
C TRP A 160 -4.20 15.07 -10.60
N ALA A 161 -4.38 13.78 -10.89
CA ALA A 161 -4.04 13.22 -12.19
C ALA A 161 -4.88 13.80 -13.33
N LEU A 162 -6.19 13.99 -13.10
CA LEU A 162 -7.09 14.65 -14.06
C LEU A 162 -6.74 16.13 -14.26
N TRP A 163 -6.43 16.83 -13.17
CA TRP A 163 -5.97 18.23 -13.24
C TRP A 163 -4.66 18.35 -14.04
N ALA A 164 -3.68 17.49 -13.76
CA ALA A 164 -2.39 17.49 -14.45
C ALA A 164 -2.53 17.13 -15.94
N GLN A 165 -3.38 16.16 -16.27
CA GLN A 165 -3.72 15.85 -17.66
C GLN A 165 -4.24 17.09 -18.40
N LYS A 166 -5.14 17.86 -17.77
CA LYS A 166 -5.65 19.11 -18.33
C LYS A 166 -4.54 20.14 -18.56
N GLN A 167 -3.60 20.29 -17.63
CA GLN A 167 -2.45 21.19 -17.83
C GLN A 167 -1.63 20.82 -19.06
N ILE A 168 -1.41 19.53 -19.31
CA ILE A 168 -0.69 19.04 -20.50
C ILE A 168 -1.47 19.36 -21.78
N ILE A 169 -2.79 19.16 -21.79
CA ILE A 169 -3.66 19.50 -22.93
C ILE A 169 -3.60 21.00 -23.24
N ASP A 170 -3.80 21.84 -22.22
CA ASP A 170 -3.84 23.29 -22.36
C ASP A 170 -2.47 23.84 -22.84
N ARG A 171 -1.37 23.24 -22.38
CA ARG A 171 -0.01 23.54 -22.82
C ARG A 171 0.21 23.22 -24.29
N ALA A 172 -0.16 22.01 -24.72
CA ALA A 172 -0.02 21.57 -26.10
C ALA A 172 -0.84 22.46 -27.06
N ALA A 173 -2.05 22.84 -26.66
CA ALA A 173 -2.90 23.75 -27.43
C ALA A 173 -2.31 25.17 -27.56
N SER A 174 -1.50 25.60 -26.60
CA SER A 174 -0.87 26.93 -26.58
C SER A 174 0.38 27.03 -27.46
N GLY A 175 0.93 25.91 -27.95
CA GLY A 175 2.12 25.89 -28.82
C GLY A 175 3.43 26.37 -28.17
N VAL A 176 3.46 26.55 -26.84
CA VAL A 176 4.65 27.00 -26.11
C VAL A 176 5.50 25.78 -25.75
N GLY A 177 6.73 25.71 -26.28
CA GLY A 177 7.71 24.65 -25.99
C GLY A 177 8.04 24.55 -24.50
N ASP A 178 8.38 23.35 -24.03
CA ASP A 178 8.64 23.07 -22.61
C ASP A 178 9.94 23.77 -22.15
N PRO A 179 9.90 24.67 -21.14
CA PRO A 179 11.09 25.34 -20.63
C PRO A 179 12.13 24.37 -20.05
N ASP A 180 11.71 23.17 -19.65
CA ASP A 180 12.56 22.15 -19.05
C ASP A 180 13.08 21.10 -20.06
N THR A 181 12.85 21.28 -21.37
CA THR A 181 13.49 20.41 -22.38
C THR A 181 15.02 20.60 -22.27
N PRO A 182 15.79 19.56 -21.91
CA PRO A 182 17.24 19.69 -21.87
C PRO A 182 17.75 20.04 -23.26
N VAL A 183 18.40 21.19 -23.41
CA VAL A 183 19.13 21.51 -24.65
C VAL A 183 20.15 20.39 -24.88
N PRO A 184 20.10 19.66 -26.01
CA PRO A 184 21.09 18.63 -26.29
C PRO A 184 22.48 19.29 -26.28
N ALA A 185 23.42 18.70 -25.52
CA ALA A 185 24.78 19.20 -25.45
C ALA A 185 25.40 19.24 -26.87
N PRO A 186 26.14 20.31 -27.23
CA PRO A 186 26.82 20.35 -28.52
C PRO A 186 27.82 19.19 -28.60
N GLY A 187 27.70 18.40 -29.66
CA GLY A 187 28.58 17.27 -29.97
C GLY A 187 29.97 17.69 -30.43
#